data_AF-A0A9D9Q0D0-F1
#
_entry.id   AF-A0A9D9Q0D0-F1
#
_cell.length_a   1.000
_cell.length_b   1.000
_cell.length_c   1.000
_cell.angle_alpha   90.00
_cell.angle_beta   90.00
_cell.angle_gamma   90.00
#
_symmetry.space_group_name_H-M   'P 1'
#
loop_
_entity.id
_entity.type
_entity.pdbx_description
1 polymer ?
#
loop_
_entity_poly.entity_id
_entity_poly.type
_entity_poly.pdbx_seq_one_letter_code
_entity_poly.pdbx_strand_id
1 'polypeptide(L)' 'MIPLSHYLILGAILFSLGVFGALTRRNAIAILMSIELMLNAVSLN' A
#
# COMPACT_ATOMS: atom_id res chain seq x y z
N MET A 1 6.87 22.46 8.76
CA MET A 1 5.91 21.51 9.37
C MET A 1 5.27 20.75 8.22
N ILE A 2 5.35 19.42 8.19
CA ILE A 2 4.78 18.63 7.08
C ILE A 2 3.26 18.50 7.34
N PRO A 3 2.39 18.87 6.39
CA PRO A 3 0.95 18.75 6.57
C PRO A 3 0.52 17.29 6.68
N LEU A 4 -0.45 16.98 7.54
CA LEU A 4 -1.08 15.65 7.66
C LEU A 4 -1.57 15.12 6.30
N SER A 5 -2.02 16.01 5.42
CA SER A 5 -2.44 15.72 4.05
C SER A 5 -1.39 14.94 3.25
N HIS A 6 -0.09 15.18 3.48
CA HIS A 6 0.97 14.47 2.76
C HIS A 6 1.06 12.99 3.17
N TYR A 7 0.87 12.68 4.45
CA TYR A 7 0.84 11.30 4.95
C TYR A 7 -0.39 10.55 4.44
N LEU A 8 -1.55 11.21 4.45
CA LEU A 8 -2.79 10.64 3.91
C LEU A 8 -2.67 10.30 2.42
N ILE A 9 -2.12 11.21 1.61
CA ILE A 9 -1.91 11.00 0.18
C ILE A 9 -0.89 9.88 -0.07
N LEU A 10 0.22 9.87 0.68
CA LEU A 10 1.25 8.84 0.56
C LEU A 10 0.70 7.45 0.90
N GLY A 11 -0.06 7.34 2.00
CA GLY A 11 -0.74 6.10 2.39
C GLY A 11 -1.73 5.63 1.33
N ALA A 12 -2.54 6.54 0.77
CA ALA A 12 -3.49 6.21 -0.29
C ALA A 12 -2.81 5.69 -1.58
N ILE A 13 -1.67 6.27 -1.96
CA ILE A 13 -0.87 5.82 -3.12
C ILE A 13 -0.31 4.43 -2.87
N LEU A 14 0.33 4.21 -1.72
CA LEU A 14 0.92 2.93 -1.35
C LEU A 14 -0.14 1.82 -1.25
N PHE A 15 -1.30 2.12 -0.66
CA PHE A 15 -2.41 1.18 -0.57
C PHE A 15 -2.94 0.80 -1.96
N SER A 16 -3.13 1.78 -2.84
CA SER A 16 -3.60 1.54 -4.22
C SER A 16 -2.62 0.69 -5.03
N LEU A 17 -1.30 0.91 -4.86
CA LEU A 17 -0.26 0.07 -5.44
C LEU A 17 -0.28 -1.36 -4.89
N GLY A 18 -0.53 -1.51 -3.58
CA GLY A 18 -0.68 -2.82 -2.95
C GLY A 18 -1.89 -3.59 -3.47
N VAL A 19 -3.04 -2.93 -3.64
CA VAL A 19 -4.24 -3.53 -4.25
C VAL A 19 -3.95 -3.93 -5.70
N PHE A 20 -3.34 -3.04 -6.49
CA PHE A 20 -2.98 -3.35 -7.88
C PHE A 20 -2.02 -4.54 -7.97
N GLY A 21 -1.00 -4.58 -7.11
CA GLY A 21 -0.05 -5.69 -7.01
C GLY A 21 -0.72 -7.01 -6.61
N ALA A 22 -1.65 -6.98 -5.66
CA ALA A 22 -2.39 -8.17 -5.24
C ALA A 22 -3.26 -8.75 -6.36
N LEU A 23 -3.87 -7.90 -7.20
CA LEU A 23 -4.77 -8.33 -8.29
C LEU A 23 -4.03 -8.78 -9.56
N THR A 24 -2.87 -8.21 -9.87
CA THR A 24 -2.12 -8.54 -11.11
C THR A 24 -1.19 -9.74 -10.96
N ARG A 25 -0.77 -10.10 -9.74
CA ARG A 25 0.20 -11.16 -9.52
C ARG A 25 -0.50 -12.52 -9.41
N ARG A 26 0.02 -13.52 -10.12
CA ARG A 26 -0.42 -14.93 -10.02
C ARG A 26 0.38 -15.75 -9.01
N ASN A 27 1.49 -15.21 -8.51
CA ASN A 27 2.33 -15.89 -7.53
C ASN A 27 1.86 -15.54 -6.11
N ALA A 28 1.57 -16.56 -5.30
CA ALA A 28 1.12 -16.41 -3.93
C ALA A 28 2.09 -15.55 -3.08
N ILE A 29 3.40 -15.71 -3.25
CA ILE A 29 4.41 -14.93 -2.53
C ILE A 29 4.33 -13.43 -2.90
N ALA A 30 4.11 -13.12 -4.17
CA ALA A 30 4.00 -11.74 -4.63
C ALA A 30 2.67 -11.09 -4.18
N ILE A 31 1.60 -11.88 -4.06
CA ILE A 31 0.33 -11.43 -3.46
C ILE A 31 0.53 -11.13 -1.98
N LEU A 32 1.20 -12.01 -1.22
CA LEU A 32 1.52 -11.78 0.19
C LEU A 32 2.37 -10.53 0.40
N MET A 33 3.41 -10.32 -0.42
CA MET A 33 4.22 -9.10 -0.39
C MET A 33 3.39 -7.84 -0.67
N SER A 34 2.42 -7.93 -1.59
CA SER A 34 1.50 -6.82 -1.86
C SER A 34 0.57 -6.55 -0.68
N ILE A 35 0.17 -7.59 0.07
CA ILE A 35 -0.62 -7.46 1.30
C ILE A 35 0.20 -6.80 2.42
N GLU A 36 1.47 -7.19 2.62
CA GLU A 36 2.35 -6.51 3.59
C GLU A 36 2.55 -5.02 3.27
N LEU A 37 2.62 -4.68 1.98
CA LEU A 37 2.67 -3.29 1.51
C LEU A 37 1.37 -2.53 1.87
N MET A 38 0.20 -3.13 1.65
CA MET A 38 -1.09 -2.53 2.04
C MET A 38 -1.18 -2.29 3.55
N LEU A 39 -0.73 -3.24 4.38
CA LEU A 39 -0.74 -3.11 5.83
C LEU A 39 0.19 -1.98 6.32
N ASN A 40 1.36 -1.84 5.70
CA ASN A 40 2.27 -0.72 5.98
C ASN A 40 1.66 0.63 5.57
N ALA A 41 0.96 0.69 4.43
CA ALA A 41 0.31 1.91 3.96
C ALA A 41 -0.79 2.40 4.91
N VAL A 42 -1.56 1.48 5.51
CA VAL A 42 -2.55 1.81 6.55
C VAL A 42 -1.89 2.25 7.84
N SER A 43 -0.76 1.64 8.22
CA SER A 43 -0.01 2.00 9.43
C SER A 43 0.67 3.38 9.34
N LEU A 44 0.88 3.89 8.13
CA LEU A 44 1.44 5.20 7.84
C LEU A 44 0.41 6.34 7.92
N ASN A 45 -0.88 6.02 7.79
CA ASN A 45 -2.00 6.96 7.87
C ASN A 45 -2.32 7.29 9.34
#